data_AF-A0A482PI82-F1
#
_entry.id   AF-A0A482PI82-F1
#
_cell.length_a   1.000
_cell.length_b   1.000
_cell.length_c   1.000
_cell.angle_alpha   90.00
_cell.angle_beta   90.00
_cell.angle_gamma   90.00
#
_symmetry.space_group_name_H-M   'P 1'
#
loop_
_entity.id
_entity.type
_entity.pdbx_description
1 polymer ?
#
loop_
_entity_poly.entity_id
_entity_poly.type
_entity_poly.pdbx_seq_one_letter_code
_entity_poly.pdbx_strand_id
1 'polypeptide(L)'
;MAVVGIVHKLNTQMNLEFYASNLYLHLSEWCSEHSLTGTATFLRAQAQSNVTHMMRMFNYMKNAGANPVVKAIDVPGDDLHSLEELFQRTLDEYQQRASTLSRLAEEAQALNDASTLTFLHDLEKEQQQDGLLLQTILDEVRSAKRAGLCAAQTAQHLLNVVNYQQH
;
A
#
# COMPACT_ATOMS: atom_id res chain seq x y z
N MET A 1 -4.87 -1.08 -28.66
CA MET A 1 -4.11 0.09 -28.20
C MET A 1 -4.87 0.66 -27.03
N ALA A 2 -4.28 0.73 -25.83
CA ALA A 2 -4.96 1.31 -24.68
C ALA A 2 -5.33 2.78 -25.00
N VAL A 3 -6.54 3.20 -24.62
CA VAL A 3 -7.02 4.56 -24.86
C VAL A 3 -6.09 5.53 -24.12
N VAL A 4 -5.68 6.63 -24.77
CA VAL A 4 -4.68 7.59 -24.22
C VAL A 4 -5.00 8.04 -22.78
N GLY A 5 -6.29 8.19 -22.45
CA GLY A 5 -6.75 8.53 -21.10
C GLY A 5 -6.50 7.44 -20.04
N ILE A 6 -6.66 6.17 -20.39
CA ILE A 6 -6.42 5.03 -19.49
C ILE A 6 -4.93 4.92 -19.17
N VAL A 7 -4.06 5.11 -20.16
CA VAL A 7 -2.60 5.09 -19.95
C VAL A 7 -2.17 6.13 -18.92
N HIS A 8 -2.72 7.35 -18.99
CA HIS A 8 -2.40 8.39 -18.02
C HIS A 8 -2.81 8.02 -16.58
N LYS A 9 -3.96 7.37 -16.43
CA LYS A 9 -4.48 6.93 -15.12
C LYS A 9 -3.73 5.72 -14.57
N LEU A 10 -3.37 4.75 -15.43
CA LEU A 10 -2.45 3.68 -15.07
C LEU A 10 -1.10 4.22 -14.61
N ASN A 11 -0.56 5.24 -15.29
CA ASN A 11 0.67 5.88 -14.86
C ASN A 11 0.52 6.60 -13.52
N THR A 12 -0.63 7.21 -13.26
CA THR A 12 -0.94 7.84 -11.97
C THR A 12 -0.99 6.79 -10.86
N GLN A 13 -1.76 5.73 -11.05
CA GLN A 13 -1.86 4.63 -10.09
C GLN A 13 -0.50 3.96 -9.85
N MET A 14 0.32 3.75 -10.89
CA MET A 14 1.69 3.21 -10.77
C MET A 14 2.56 4.08 -9.85
N ASN A 15 2.43 5.41 -9.94
CA ASN A 15 3.17 6.32 -9.07
C ASN A 15 2.60 6.36 -7.64
N LEU A 16 1.31 6.06 -7.44
CA LEU A 16 0.75 5.89 -6.10
C LEU A 16 1.32 4.64 -5.42
N GLU A 17 1.43 3.52 -6.14
CA GLU A 17 2.12 2.31 -5.63
C GLU A 17 3.57 2.62 -5.25
N PHE A 18 4.28 3.42 -6.07
CA PHE A 18 5.66 3.79 -5.77
C PHE A 18 5.77 4.72 -4.56
N TYR A 19 4.85 5.70 -4.44
CA TYR A 19 4.74 6.57 -3.28
C TYR A 19 4.50 5.75 -2.00
N ALA A 20 3.54 4.81 -2.04
CA ALA A 20 3.23 3.92 -0.93
C ALA A 20 4.47 3.16 -0.46
N SER A 21 5.27 2.62 -1.39
CA SER A 21 6.53 1.96 -1.02
C SER A 21 7.47 2.88 -0.22
N ASN A 22 7.67 4.11 -0.68
CA ASN A 22 8.57 5.06 -0.03
C ASN A 22 8.03 5.54 1.33
N LEU A 23 6.71 5.75 1.44
CA LEU A 23 6.06 6.02 2.72
C LEU A 23 6.34 4.89 3.71
N TYR A 24 6.14 3.63 3.31
CA TYR A 24 6.34 2.49 4.21
C TYR A 24 7.82 2.33 4.61
N LEU A 25 8.77 2.66 3.74
CA LEU A 25 10.20 2.71 4.10
C LEU A 25 10.46 3.79 5.15
N HIS A 26 9.90 4.99 5.00
CA HIS A 26 10.03 6.07 5.98
C HIS A 26 9.40 5.70 7.33
N LEU A 27 8.21 5.10 7.32
CA LEU A 27 7.57 4.58 8.54
C LEU A 27 8.40 3.47 9.20
N SER A 28 9.08 2.63 8.40
CA SER A 28 9.97 1.59 8.93
C SER A 28 11.21 2.15 9.62
N GLU A 29 11.71 3.30 9.16
CA GLU A 29 12.80 4.03 9.79
C GLU A 29 12.37 4.54 11.16
N TRP A 30 11.22 5.22 11.24
CA TRP A 30 10.64 5.66 12.51
C TRP A 30 10.47 4.50 13.50
N CYS A 31 9.96 3.35 13.05
CA CYS A 31 9.87 2.16 13.90
C CYS A 31 11.24 1.68 14.39
N SER A 32 12.28 1.80 13.57
CA SER A 32 13.64 1.38 13.92
C SER A 32 14.24 2.27 15.00
N GLU A 33 14.04 3.60 14.91
CA GLU A 33 14.45 4.57 15.93
C GLU A 33 13.78 4.31 17.29
N HIS A 34 12.56 3.78 17.28
CA HIS A 34 11.80 3.43 18.48
C HIS A 34 12.01 1.98 18.94
N SER A 35 12.99 1.26 18.38
CA SER A 35 13.28 -0.15 18.69
C SER A 35 12.12 -1.13 18.43
N LEU A 36 11.22 -0.79 17.50
CA LEU A 36 10.08 -1.61 17.06
C LEU A 36 10.45 -2.45 15.83
N THR A 37 11.48 -3.27 15.97
CA THR A 37 12.15 -3.98 14.85
C THR A 37 11.24 -4.91 14.05
N GLY A 38 10.29 -5.56 14.73
CA GLY A 38 9.29 -6.41 14.10
C GLY A 38 8.38 -5.64 13.15
N THR A 39 7.83 -4.52 13.65
CA THR A 39 7.01 -3.60 12.86
C THR A 39 7.79 -2.98 11.70
N ALA A 40 9.04 -2.60 11.92
CA ALA A 40 9.91 -2.10 10.85
C ALA A 40 10.10 -3.14 9.74
N THR A 41 10.29 -4.41 10.09
CA THR A 41 10.42 -5.50 9.10
C THR A 41 9.14 -5.71 8.31
N PHE A 42 7.99 -5.71 8.98
CA PHE A 42 6.67 -5.79 8.34
C PHE A 42 6.48 -4.67 7.31
N LEU A 43 6.76 -3.41 7.69
CA LEU A 43 6.61 -2.26 6.81
C LEU A 43 7.53 -2.34 5.58
N ARG A 44 8.76 -2.85 5.73
CA ARG A 44 9.67 -3.08 4.59
C ARG A 44 9.15 -4.16 3.64
N ALA A 45 8.55 -5.22 4.17
CA ALA A 45 7.91 -6.25 3.33
C ALA A 45 6.74 -5.66 2.54
N GLN A 46 5.91 -4.83 3.17
CA GLN A 46 4.83 -4.11 2.49
C GLN A 46 5.36 -3.11 1.44
N ALA A 47 6.46 -2.41 1.73
CA ALA A 47 7.11 -1.54 0.75
C ALA A 47 7.57 -2.32 -0.50
N GLN A 48 8.07 -3.55 -0.33
CA GLN A 48 8.45 -4.43 -1.43
C GLN A 48 7.24 -4.94 -2.22
N SER A 49 6.11 -5.20 -1.55
CA SER A 49 4.84 -5.55 -2.20
C SER A 49 4.38 -4.41 -3.13
N ASN A 50 4.39 -3.18 -2.63
CA ASN A 50 4.00 -2.00 -3.41
C ASN A 50 4.92 -1.74 -4.62
N VAL A 51 6.23 -1.99 -4.51
CA VAL A 51 7.15 -1.97 -5.68
C VAL A 51 6.75 -3.03 -6.70
N THR A 52 6.30 -4.20 -6.24
CA THR A 52 5.86 -5.27 -7.14
C THR A 52 4.60 -4.84 -7.91
N HIS A 53 3.61 -4.25 -7.24
CA HIS A 53 2.42 -3.69 -7.91
C HIS A 53 2.80 -2.60 -8.93
N MET A 54 3.66 -1.66 -8.54
CA MET A 54 4.20 -0.63 -9.41
C MET A 54 4.82 -1.24 -10.68
N MET A 55 5.69 -2.25 -10.53
CA MET A 55 6.37 -2.89 -11.65
C MET A 55 5.41 -3.68 -12.55
N ARG A 56 4.37 -4.31 -12.00
CA ARG A 56 3.32 -4.96 -12.80
C ARG A 56 2.62 -3.96 -13.70
N MET A 57 2.26 -2.78 -13.18
CA MET A 57 1.62 -1.71 -13.94
C MET A 57 2.56 -1.12 -15.00
N PHE A 58 3.83 -0.91 -14.64
CA PHE A 58 4.86 -0.49 -15.58
C PHE A 58 4.94 -1.46 -16.77
N ASN A 59 5.04 -2.76 -16.50
CA ASN A 59 5.15 -3.80 -17.52
C ASN A 59 3.88 -3.92 -18.35
N TYR A 60 2.70 -3.85 -17.73
CA TYR A 60 1.42 -3.85 -18.43
C TYR A 60 1.33 -2.72 -19.46
N MET A 61 1.65 -1.48 -19.04
CA MET A 61 1.68 -0.32 -19.94
C MET A 61 2.72 -0.49 -21.06
N LYS A 62 3.93 -0.99 -20.74
CA LYS A 62 4.96 -1.27 -21.75
C LYS A 62 4.49 -2.28 -22.80
N ASN A 63 3.85 -3.37 -22.37
CA ASN A 63 3.33 -4.40 -23.26
C ASN A 63 2.17 -3.88 -24.13
N ALA A 64 1.42 -2.90 -23.65
CA ALA A 64 0.39 -2.20 -24.42
C ALA A 64 0.95 -1.15 -25.41
N GLY A 65 2.28 -0.98 -25.49
CA GLY A 65 2.96 -0.02 -26.36
C GLY A 65 3.03 1.41 -25.79
N ALA A 66 2.69 1.60 -24.52
CA ALA A 66 2.79 2.90 -23.86
C ALA A 66 4.18 3.12 -23.24
N ASN A 67 4.46 4.38 -22.86
CA ASN A 67 5.68 4.76 -22.16
C ASN A 67 5.36 5.22 -20.73
N PRO A 68 5.52 4.34 -19.72
CA PRO A 68 5.38 4.72 -18.33
C PRO A 68 6.40 5.80 -17.94
N VAL A 69 5.98 6.70 -17.06
CA VAL A 69 6.79 7.78 -16.49
C VAL A 69 6.77 7.64 -14.98
N VAL A 70 7.93 7.27 -14.42
CA VAL A 70 8.17 7.27 -12.98
C VAL A 70 8.51 8.69 -12.56
N LYS A 71 7.75 9.24 -11.61
CA LYS A 71 7.94 10.59 -11.09
C LYS A 71 8.88 10.57 -9.88
N ALA A 72 9.49 11.71 -9.61
CA ALA A 72 10.13 11.95 -8.32
C ALA A 72 9.08 11.83 -7.21
N ILE A 73 9.49 11.25 -6.09
CA ILE A 73 8.66 11.12 -4.90
C ILE A 73 9.10 12.14 -3.88
N ASP A 74 8.11 12.81 -3.30
CA ASP A 74 8.26 13.63 -2.11
C ASP A 74 7.41 13.00 -1.01
N VAL A 75 8.06 12.37 -0.02
CA VAL A 75 7.36 11.85 1.16
C VAL A 75 7.44 12.93 2.22
N PRO A 76 6.30 13.49 2.68
CA PRO A 76 6.30 14.50 3.72
C PRO A 76 6.99 13.97 4.99
N GLY A 77 7.95 14.74 5.51
CA GLY A 77 8.59 14.49 6.80
C GLY A 77 7.71 14.91 7.97
N ASP A 78 6.44 14.50 7.97
CA ASP A 78 5.49 14.86 9.01
C ASP A 78 5.79 14.09 10.30
N ASP A 79 5.87 14.81 11.42
CA ASP A 79 6.10 14.21 12.74
C ASP A 79 5.11 13.08 13.02
N LEU A 80 5.64 11.96 13.53
CA LEU A 80 4.90 10.77 13.96
C LEU A 80 5.09 10.59 15.46
N HIS A 81 3.99 10.48 16.20
CA HIS A 81 4.03 10.45 17.67
C HIS A 81 3.61 9.11 18.27
N SER A 82 2.98 8.22 17.49
CA SER A 82 2.54 6.92 17.99
C SER A 82 2.39 5.85 16.92
N LEU A 83 2.36 4.58 17.35
CA LEU A 83 2.02 3.43 16.50
C LEU A 83 0.60 3.55 15.92
N GLU A 84 -0.34 4.14 16.65
CA GLU A 84 -1.71 4.32 16.15
C GLU A 84 -1.74 5.30 14.97
N GLU A 85 -1.05 6.43 15.08
CA GLU A 85 -0.91 7.38 13.98
C GLU A 85 -0.20 6.75 12.77
N LEU A 86 0.86 5.96 13.01
CA LEU A 86 1.56 5.25 11.96
C LEU A 86 0.61 4.35 11.17
N PHE A 87 -0.13 3.47 11.85
CA PHE A 87 -1.00 2.52 11.16
C PHE A 87 -2.26 3.18 10.59
N GLN A 88 -2.74 4.26 11.19
CA GLN A 88 -3.79 5.08 10.59
C GLN A 88 -3.32 5.66 9.25
N ARG A 89 -2.10 6.23 9.18
CA ARG A 89 -1.53 6.72 7.91
C ARG A 89 -1.38 5.62 6.86
N THR A 90 -0.96 4.42 7.24
CA THR A 90 -0.86 3.29 6.29
C THR A 90 -2.24 2.88 5.74
N LEU A 91 -3.27 2.91 6.58
CA LEU A 91 -4.63 2.55 6.19
C LEU A 91 -5.26 3.62 5.29
N ASP A 92 -5.06 4.90 5.62
CA ASP A 92 -5.57 6.02 4.83
C ASP A 92 -4.96 6.03 3.42
N GLU A 93 -3.64 5.83 3.33
CA GLU A 93 -2.94 5.70 2.05
C GLU A 93 -3.49 4.52 1.23
N TYR A 94 -3.59 3.34 1.85
CA TYR A 94 -4.15 2.15 1.20
C TYR A 94 -5.56 2.41 0.67
N GLN A 95 -6.45 3.02 1.46
CA GLN A 95 -7.83 3.31 1.07
C GLN A 95 -7.89 4.27 -0.13
N GLN A 96 -7.05 5.30 -0.14
CA GLN A 96 -6.95 6.23 -1.27
C GLN A 96 -6.50 5.51 -2.55
N ARG A 97 -5.49 4.66 -2.44
CA ARG A 97 -4.92 3.90 -3.57
C ARG A 97 -5.90 2.85 -4.10
N ALA A 98 -6.58 2.12 -3.20
CA ALA A 98 -7.62 1.16 -3.55
C ALA A 98 -8.82 1.83 -4.24
N SER A 99 -9.30 2.95 -3.70
CA SER A 99 -10.39 3.71 -4.33
C SER A 99 -10.01 4.24 -5.72
N THR A 100 -8.76 4.68 -5.89
CA THR A 100 -8.26 5.13 -7.20
C THR A 100 -8.20 3.98 -8.20
N LEU A 101 -7.78 2.79 -7.76
CA LEU A 101 -7.74 1.58 -8.56
C LEU A 101 -9.14 1.14 -9.01
N SER A 102 -10.12 1.12 -8.10
CA SER A 102 -11.50 0.74 -8.42
C SER A 102 -12.16 1.70 -9.38
N ARG A 103 -11.97 3.01 -9.21
CA ARG A 103 -12.46 3.99 -10.19
C ARG A 103 -11.81 3.78 -11.56
N LEU A 104 -10.53 3.41 -11.61
CA LEU A 104 -9.87 3.09 -12.88
C LEU A 104 -10.46 1.82 -13.53
N ALA A 105 -10.85 0.83 -12.74
CA ALA A 105 -11.55 -0.37 -13.22
C ALA A 105 -12.94 -0.02 -13.78
N GLU A 106 -13.73 0.80 -13.08
CA GLU A 106 -15.03 1.30 -13.56
C GLU A 106 -14.89 2.04 -14.91
N GLU A 107 -13.86 2.88 -15.05
CA GLU A 107 -13.60 3.59 -16.31
C GLU A 107 -13.17 2.65 -17.44
N ALA A 108 -12.33 1.65 -17.15
CA ALA A 108 -11.95 0.63 -18.14
C ALA A 108 -13.18 -0.17 -18.61
N GLN A 109 -14.09 -0.49 -17.69
CA GLN A 109 -15.36 -1.13 -17.99
C GLN A 109 -16.25 -0.24 -18.88
N ALA A 110 -16.41 1.03 -18.54
CA ALA A 110 -17.22 1.98 -19.32
C ALA A 110 -16.70 2.17 -20.75
N LEU A 111 -15.38 2.05 -20.94
CA LEU A 111 -14.72 2.12 -22.25
C LEU A 111 -14.68 0.77 -23.00
N ASN A 112 -15.25 -0.30 -22.43
CA ASN A 112 -15.18 -1.67 -22.95
C ASN A 112 -13.73 -2.17 -23.15
N ASP A 113 -12.78 -1.70 -22.35
CA ASP A 113 -11.40 -2.19 -22.35
C ASP A 113 -11.28 -3.42 -21.46
N ALA A 114 -11.71 -4.57 -21.98
CA ALA A 114 -11.68 -5.84 -21.27
C ALA A 114 -10.27 -6.25 -20.81
N SER A 115 -9.23 -5.87 -21.56
CA SER A 115 -7.86 -6.23 -21.22
C SER A 115 -7.34 -5.48 -20.00
N THR A 116 -7.62 -4.17 -19.93
CA THR A 116 -7.27 -3.34 -18.78
C THR A 116 -8.13 -3.73 -17.58
N LEU A 117 -9.43 -3.98 -17.78
CA LEU A 117 -10.34 -4.37 -16.70
C LEU A 117 -9.87 -5.65 -15.99
N THR A 118 -9.53 -6.70 -16.75
CA THR A 118 -9.02 -7.96 -16.17
C THR A 118 -7.74 -7.73 -15.37
N PHE A 119 -6.79 -6.96 -15.93
CA PHE A 119 -5.54 -6.63 -15.23
C PHE A 119 -5.77 -5.89 -13.91
N LEU A 120 -6.72 -4.95 -13.88
CA LEU A 120 -7.05 -4.18 -12.68
C LEU A 120 -7.73 -5.05 -11.61
N HIS A 121 -8.68 -5.90 -11.99
CA HIS A 121 -9.32 -6.83 -11.05
C HIS A 121 -8.31 -7.81 -10.42
N ASP A 122 -7.31 -8.28 -11.19
CA ASP A 122 -6.25 -9.13 -10.65
C ASP A 122 -5.42 -8.38 -9.58
N LEU A 123 -5.08 -7.10 -9.82
CA LEU A 123 -4.41 -6.26 -8.84
C LEU A 123 -5.28 -5.99 -7.60
N GLU A 124 -6.56 -5.66 -7.77
CA GLU A 124 -7.49 -5.42 -6.66
C GLU A 124 -7.60 -6.64 -5.75
N LYS A 125 -7.69 -7.83 -6.32
CA LYS A 125 -7.78 -9.07 -5.57
C LYS A 125 -6.54 -9.32 -4.70
N GLU A 126 -5.36 -9.03 -5.23
CA GLU A 126 -4.10 -9.14 -4.48
C GLU A 126 -4.07 -8.13 -3.32
N GLN A 127 -4.40 -6.88 -3.61
CA GLN A 127 -4.36 -5.79 -2.62
C GLN A 127 -5.47 -5.87 -1.57
N GLN A 128 -6.56 -6.60 -1.81
CA GLN A 128 -7.64 -6.76 -0.84
C GLN A 128 -7.13 -7.40 0.47
N GLN A 129 -6.17 -8.33 0.39
CA GLN A 129 -5.58 -8.96 1.57
C GLN A 129 -4.78 -7.97 2.42
N ASP A 130 -4.05 -7.05 1.76
CA ASP A 130 -3.29 -6.00 2.45
C ASP A 130 -4.22 -5.09 3.27
N GLY A 131 -5.36 -4.70 2.70
CA GLY A 131 -6.34 -3.84 3.40
C GLY A 131 -6.91 -4.47 4.67
N LEU A 132 -7.26 -5.76 4.59
CA LEU A 132 -7.77 -6.51 5.73
C LEU A 132 -6.72 -6.64 6.83
N LEU A 133 -5.47 -6.90 6.46
CA LEU A 133 -4.35 -6.98 7.39
C LEU A 133 -4.09 -5.63 8.07
N LEU A 134 -4.03 -4.54 7.31
CA LEU A 134 -3.82 -3.19 7.85
C LEU A 134 -4.94 -2.79 8.83
N GLN A 135 -6.20 -3.07 8.48
CA GLN A 135 -7.34 -2.82 9.36
C GLN A 135 -7.22 -3.62 10.66
N THR A 136 -6.90 -4.91 10.56
CA THR A 136 -6.71 -5.79 11.72
C THR A 136 -5.60 -5.27 12.62
N ILE A 137 -4.45 -4.89 12.05
CA ILE A 137 -3.34 -4.33 12.81
C ILE A 137 -3.74 -3.05 13.55
N LEU A 138 -4.43 -2.12 12.87
CA LEU A 138 -4.86 -0.87 13.49
C LEU A 138 -5.83 -1.11 14.67
N ASP A 139 -6.75 -2.06 14.52
CA ASP A 139 -7.68 -2.43 15.58
C ASP A 139 -6.96 -3.05 16.78
N GLU A 140 -5.93 -3.88 16.54
CA GLU A 140 -5.09 -4.43 17.60
C GLU A 140 -4.26 -3.34 18.31
N VAL A 141 -3.71 -2.38 17.57
CA VAL A 141 -3.00 -1.23 18.17
C VAL A 141 -3.93 -0.43 19.08
N ARG A 142 -5.16 -0.17 18.62
CA ARG A 142 -6.18 0.53 19.43
C ARG A 142 -6.59 -0.27 20.65
N SER A 143 -6.73 -1.59 20.51
CA SER A 143 -7.03 -2.50 21.62
C SER A 143 -5.92 -2.48 22.68
N ALA A 144 -4.66 -2.63 22.26
CA ALA A 144 -3.49 -2.59 23.12
C ALA A 144 -3.37 -1.24 23.87
N LYS A 145 -3.62 -0.13 23.18
CA LYS A 145 -3.65 1.21 23.80
C LYS A 145 -4.71 1.34 24.88
N ARG A 146 -5.93 0.83 24.63
CA ARG A 146 -7.02 0.81 25.62
C ARG A 146 -6.69 -0.07 26.83
N ALA A 147 -5.94 -1.15 26.62
CA ALA A 147 -5.43 -2.02 27.68
C ALA A 147 -4.23 -1.42 28.45
N GLY A 148 -3.74 -0.23 28.07
CA GLY A 148 -2.61 0.43 28.72
C GLY A 148 -1.24 -0.17 28.37
N LEU A 149 -1.14 -0.96 27.30
CA LEU A 149 0.12 -1.53 26.85
C LEU A 149 1.02 -0.43 26.25
N CYS A 150 2.32 -0.53 26.51
CA CYS A 150 3.29 0.36 25.88
C CYS A 150 3.55 -0.03 24.41
N ALA A 151 4.25 0.83 23.66
CA ALA A 151 4.56 0.60 22.25
C ALA A 151 5.33 -0.70 22.00
N ALA A 152 6.29 -1.05 22.87
CA ALA A 152 7.06 -2.28 22.75
C ALA A 152 6.20 -3.54 22.94
N GLN A 153 5.30 -3.53 23.95
CA GLN A 153 4.36 -4.64 24.19
C GLN A 153 3.37 -4.79 23.02
N THR A 154 2.88 -3.66 22.51
CA THR A 154 1.99 -3.62 21.34
C THR A 154 2.68 -4.22 20.11
N ALA A 155 3.90 -3.78 19.79
CA ALA A 155 4.66 -4.28 18.64
C ALA A 155 4.94 -5.79 18.73
N GLN A 156 5.23 -6.31 19.93
CA GLN A 156 5.39 -7.75 20.14
C GLN A 156 4.09 -8.53 19.87
N HIS A 157 2.93 -7.95 20.21
CA HIS A 157 1.63 -8.54 19.91
C HIS A 157 1.36 -8.55 18.39
N LEU A 158 1.67 -7.45 17.71
CA LEU A 158 1.49 -7.33 16.26
C LEU A 158 2.28 -8.37 15.47
N LEU A 159 3.49 -8.71 15.89
CA LEU A 159 4.30 -9.75 15.25
C LEU A 159 3.57 -11.10 15.17
N ASN A 160 2.81 -11.45 16.22
CA ASN A 160 2.04 -12.69 16.22
C ASN A 160 0.91 -12.64 15.19
N VAL A 161 0.23 -11.49 15.07
CA VAL A 161 -0.86 -11.28 14.10
C VAL A 161 -0.35 -11.35 12.66
N VAL A 162 0.77 -10.67 12.37
CA VAL A 162 1.40 -10.65 11.05
C VAL A 162 1.85 -12.05 10.61
N ASN A 163 2.47 -12.82 11.51
CA ASN A 163 2.94 -14.17 11.20
C ASN A 163 1.79 -15.17 11.02
N TYR A 164 0.67 -14.98 11.74
CA TYR A 164 -0.48 -15.90 11.65
C TYR A 164 -1.24 -15.80 10.32
N GLN A 165 -1.19 -14.65 9.64
CA GLN A 165 -1.86 -14.46 8.35
C GLN A 165 -1.03 -14.91 7.13
N GLN A 166 0.22 -15.34 7.33
CA GLN A 166 1.07 -15.91 6.27
C GLN A 166 0.97 -17.45 6.18
N HIS A 167 0.07 -18.07 6.95
CA HIS A 167 -0.20 -19.51 7.00
C HIS A 167 -1.68 -19.82 6.78
#